data_AF-A0A8I0MS65-F1
#
_entry.id   AF-A0A8I0MS65-F1
#
_cell.length_a   1.000
_cell.length_b   1.000
_cell.length_c   1.000
_cell.angle_alpha   90.00
_cell.angle_beta   90.00
_cell.angle_gamma   90.00
#
_symmetry.space_group_name_H-M   'P 1'
#
loop_
_entity.id
_entity.type
_entity.pdbx_description
1 polymer ?
#
loop_
_entity_poly.entity_id
_entity_poly.type
_entity_poly.pdbx_seq_one_letter_code
_entity_poly.pdbx_strand_id
1 'polypeptide(L)' 'MTKTVSTSKKPRKQHSPEFRSEALKLAERIGVTAAARELSLYESQLYNWRSKQ' A
#
# COMPACT_ATOMS: atom_id res chain seq x y z
N MET A 1 -33.87 -10.98 10.79
CA MET A 1 -33.04 -9.78 10.58
C MET A 1 -31.70 -9.96 11.29
N THR A 2 -30.62 -10.23 10.55
CA THR A 2 -29.28 -10.47 11.11
C THR A 2 -28.51 -9.15 11.24
N LYS A 3 -28.08 -8.84 12.47
CA LYS A 3 -27.39 -7.61 12.87
C LYS A 3 -26.02 -7.55 12.19
N THR A 4 -25.74 -6.48 11.44
CA THR A 4 -24.43 -6.20 10.86
C THR A 4 -23.47 -5.74 11.95
N VAL A 5 -22.43 -6.54 12.19
CA VAL A 5 -21.38 -6.23 13.16
C VAL A 5 -20.47 -5.17 12.54
N SER A 6 -20.66 -3.90 12.91
CA SER A 6 -19.77 -2.81 12.55
C SER A 6 -18.45 -2.97 13.31
N THR A 7 -17.53 -3.77 12.78
CA THR A 7 -16.17 -3.79 13.29
C THR A 7 -15.55 -2.42 12.99
N SER A 8 -15.51 -1.55 14.00
CA SER A 8 -14.70 -0.32 14.02
C SER A 8 -13.23 -0.73 13.93
N LYS A 9 -12.77 -1.04 12.72
CA LYS A 9 -11.35 -1.20 12.42
C LYS A 9 -10.84 0.22 12.27
N LYS A 10 -9.93 0.64 13.17
CA LYS A 10 -9.14 1.88 13.06
C LYS A 10 -8.85 2.12 11.57
N PRO A 11 -9.10 3.32 11.02
CA PRO A 11 -8.90 3.57 9.60
C PRO A 11 -7.46 3.14 9.29
N ARG A 12 -7.32 2.02 8.57
CA ARG A 12 -6.01 1.57 8.09
C ARG A 12 -5.43 2.78 7.37
N LYS A 13 -4.16 3.14 7.62
CA LYS A 13 -3.49 4.21 6.88
C LYS A 13 -3.67 3.92 5.39
N GLN A 14 -4.65 4.57 4.76
CA GLN A 14 -4.93 4.38 3.35
C GLN A 14 -3.96 5.28 2.62
N HIS A 15 -3.01 4.67 1.94
CA HIS A 15 -2.18 5.41 0.99
C HIS A 15 -3.07 5.90 -0.14
N SER A 16 -2.98 7.19 -0.47
CA SER A 16 -3.67 7.79 -1.61
C SER A 16 -3.26 7.06 -2.91
N PRO A 17 -4.15 6.99 -3.91
CA PRO A 17 -3.82 6.34 -5.18
C PRO A 17 -2.60 6.97 -5.87
N GLU A 18 -2.44 8.29 -5.75
CA GLU A 18 -1.28 9.03 -6.24
C GLU A 18 0.02 8.55 -5.58
N PHE A 19 0.05 8.46 -4.25
CA PHE A 19 1.22 7.96 -3.51
C PHE A 19 1.59 6.54 -3.92
N ARG A 20 0.60 5.66 -4.16
CA ARG A 20 0.88 4.31 -4.65
C ARG A 20 1.52 4.32 -6.03
N SER A 21 1.03 5.17 -6.93
CA SER A 21 1.59 5.29 -8.28
C SER A 21 3.03 5.82 -8.26
N GLU A 22 3.32 6.78 -7.40
CA GLU A 22 4.67 7.33 -7.23
C GLU A 22 5.60 6.28 -6.62
N ALA A 23 5.13 5.56 -5.60
CA ALA A 23 5.87 4.46 -4.99
C ALA A 23 6.19 3.33 -5.99
N LEU A 24 5.27 3.03 -6.91
CA LEU A 24 5.50 2.05 -7.97
C LEU A 24 6.50 2.55 -9.01
N LYS A 25 6.43 3.82 -9.45
CA LYS A 25 7.43 4.43 -10.34
C LYS A 25 8.83 4.44 -9.71
N LEU A 26 8.90 4.71 -8.41
CA LEU A 26 10.16 4.70 -7.65
C LEU A 26 10.69 3.25 -7.55
N ALA A 27 9.82 2.28 -7.28
CA ALA A 27 10.18 0.86 -7.28
C ALA A 27 10.64 0.33 -8.65
N GLU A 28 10.13 0.85 -9.76
CA GLU A 28 10.62 0.53 -11.12
C GLU A 28 12.01 1.10 -11.37
N ARG A 29 12.34 2.27 -10.80
CA ARG A 29 13.61 2.96 -11.01
C ARG A 29 14.76 2.41 -10.15
N ILE A 30 14.51 2.19 -8.85
CA ILE A 30 15.55 1.79 -7.89
C ILE A 30 15.34 0.39 -7.30
N GLY A 31 14.22 -0.26 -7.63
CA GLY A 31 13.84 -1.57 -7.08
C GLY A 31 12.90 -1.48 -5.86
N VAL A 32 12.12 -2.55 -5.65
CA VAL A 32 11.10 -2.63 -4.58
C VAL A 32 11.70 -2.47 -3.19
N THR A 33 12.83 -3.12 -2.91
CA THR A 33 13.49 -3.05 -1.59
C THR A 33 14.01 -1.66 -1.26
N ALA A 34 14.63 -0.99 -2.23
CA ALA A 34 15.14 0.37 -2.04
C ALA A 34 13.98 1.36 -1.87
N ALA A 35 12.94 1.24 -2.69
CA ALA A 35 11.73 2.06 -2.60
C ALA A 35 10.99 1.88 -1.27
N ALA A 36 10.88 0.64 -0.77
CA ALA A 36 10.26 0.34 0.52
C ALA A 36 11.03 1.02 1.67
N ARG A 37 12.37 0.99 1.64
CA ARG A 37 13.21 1.65 2.65
C ARG A 37 13.06 3.17 2.62
N GLU A 38 13.10 3.77 1.43
CA GLU A 38 12.99 5.22 1.27
C GLU A 38 11.62 5.75 1.70
N LEU A 39 10.54 5.03 1.36
CA LEU A 39 9.18 5.39 1.73
C LEU A 39 8.76 4.89 3.13
N SER A 40 9.67 4.21 3.84
CA SER A 40 9.39 3.54 5.12
C SER A 40 8.12 2.65 5.06
N LEU A 41 7.95 1.95 3.94
CA LEU A 41 6.88 1.01 3.68
C LEU A 41 7.36 -0.42 3.86
N TYR A 42 6.42 -1.32 4.08
CA TYR A 42 6.74 -2.75 4.04
C TYR A 42 6.77 -3.22 2.58
N GLU A 43 7.75 -4.05 2.19
CA GLU A 43 7.91 -4.53 0.81
C GLU A 43 6.66 -5.24 0.29
N SER A 44 5.96 -6.00 1.14
CA SER A 44 4.68 -6.63 0.78
C SER A 44 3.60 -5.63 0.40
N GLN A 45 3.62 -4.37 0.85
CA GLN A 45 2.67 -3.36 0.37
C GLN A 45 2.92 -3.04 -1.10
N LEU A 46 4.19 -2.89 -1.51
CA LEU A 46 4.55 -2.65 -2.90
C LEU A 46 4.23 -3.85 -3.79
N TYR A 47 4.52 -5.07 -3.34
CA TYR A 47 4.13 -6.29 -4.06
C TYR A 47 2.61 -6.42 -4.21
N ASN A 48 1.85 -6.13 -3.15
CA ASN A 48 0.37 -6.14 -3.19
C ASN A 48 -0.21 -5.03 -4.09
N TRP A 49 0.48 -3.90 -4.26
CA TRP A 49 0.04 -2.85 -5.18
C TRP A 49 0.38 -3.20 -6.62
N ARG A 50 1.54 -3.80 -6.87
CA ARG A 50 1.92 -4.30 -8.19
C ARG A 50 0.96 -5.40 -8.67
N SER A 51 0.51 -6.28 -7.78
CA SER A 51 -0.47 -7.33 -8.12
C SER A 51 -1.90 -6.82 -8.31
N LYS A 52 -2.17 -5.55 -7.96
CA LYS A 52 -3.49 -4.91 -8.08
C LYS A 52 -3.52 -3.81 -9.15
N GLN A 53 -2.47 -3.69 -9.96
CA GLN A 53 -2.59 -3.01 -11.26
C GLN A 53 -3.61 -3.75 -12.14
#